data_AF-A0A7J5W9Q3-F1
#
_entry.id   AF-A0A7J5W9Q3-F1
#
_cell.length_a   1.000
_cell.length_b   1.000
_cell.length_c   1.000
_cell.angle_alpha   90.00
_cell.angle_beta   90.00
_cell.angle_gamma   90.00
#
_symmetry.space_group_name_H-M   'P 1'
#
loop_
_entity.id
_entity.type
_entity.pdbx_description
1 polymer ?
#
loop_
_entity_poly.entity_id
_entity_poly.type
_entity_poly.pdbx_seq_one_letter_code
_entity_poly.pdbx_strand_id
1 'polypeptide(L)'
;MLVENRIGQYEFEICAVLSSLAYHIHPAIVLAIQERNSDEADYFKDLFSGRINIENYLFEGSACVFPGVRRYISGRGTKRCFNPELHAIIDDNEFPRHIWCYLDSGRGYSGPLWRDSGLGEFELAHVFTHKESEVRFETQFFSNVDVNLLPHGDFTCACNVVLLPKGTVRPTDNSAAIKAAFYQRYIDLYGEAPLNGRVGFRSELVPTWYESLVWIDPPLPADWSRKIEALLRYRTKRITQLMMSIG
;
A
#
# COMPACT_ATOMS: atom_id res chain seq x y z
N MET A 1 20.28 26.74 -18.26
CA MET A 1 19.47 26.01 -17.27
C MET A 1 19.54 26.80 -15.97
N LEU A 2 18.43 27.34 -15.45
CA LEU A 2 18.44 28.31 -14.34
C LEU A 2 18.51 27.66 -12.95
N VAL A 3 18.17 26.38 -12.85
CA VAL A 3 18.20 25.60 -11.60
C VAL A 3 18.77 24.22 -11.91
N GLU A 4 19.76 23.79 -11.13
CA GLU A 4 20.36 22.46 -11.19
C GLU A 4 19.67 21.54 -10.17
N ASN A 5 19.38 20.29 -10.54
CA ASN A 5 18.84 19.31 -9.61
C ASN A 5 19.95 18.85 -8.65
N ARG A 6 19.83 19.22 -7.38
CA ARG A 6 20.81 18.90 -6.33
C ARG A 6 20.32 17.82 -5.35
N ILE A 7 19.23 17.10 -5.65
CA ILE A 7 18.68 16.07 -4.74
C ILE A 7 19.75 15.07 -4.31
N GLY A 8 20.60 14.62 -5.24
CA GLY A 8 21.69 13.68 -4.96
C GLY A 8 22.70 14.15 -3.89
N GLN A 9 22.79 15.45 -3.63
CA GLN A 9 23.69 16.01 -2.62
C GLN A 9 23.08 16.04 -1.21
N TYR A 10 21.77 15.82 -1.10
CA TYR A 10 21.00 15.97 0.13
C TYR A 10 20.15 14.73 0.45
N GLU A 11 20.47 13.58 -0.15
CA GLU A 11 19.66 12.36 -0.01
C GLU A 11 19.57 11.90 1.45
N PHE A 12 20.66 12.01 2.20
CA PHE A 12 20.68 11.69 3.62
C PHE A 12 19.77 12.63 4.42
N GLU A 13 19.93 13.95 4.27
CA GLU A 13 19.15 14.94 5.01
C GLU A 13 17.66 14.84 4.69
N ILE A 14 17.33 14.64 3.41
CA ILE A 14 15.95 14.40 2.96
C ILE A 14 15.42 13.13 3.61
N CYS A 15 16.16 12.02 3.52
CA CYS A 15 15.71 10.75 4.08
C CYS A 15 15.62 10.76 5.60
N ALA A 16 16.51 11.47 6.31
CA ALA A 16 16.48 11.61 7.76
C ALA A 16 15.22 12.36 8.24
N VAL A 17 14.79 13.39 7.50
CA VAL A 17 13.51 14.07 7.77
C VAL A 17 12.33 13.15 7.45
N LEU A 18 12.38 12.42 6.34
CA LEU A 18 11.29 11.53 5.94
C LEU A 18 11.14 10.32 6.87
N SER A 19 12.24 9.71 7.30
CA SER A 19 12.22 8.56 8.23
C SER A 19 11.60 8.94 9.57
N SER A 20 11.87 10.16 10.03
CA SER A 20 11.32 10.68 11.29
C SER A 20 9.89 11.21 11.17
N LEU A 21 9.27 11.10 9.99
CA LEU A 21 7.90 11.57 9.71
C LEU A 21 7.02 10.51 9.03
N ALA A 22 7.59 9.36 8.65
CA ALA A 22 6.92 8.28 7.94
C ALA A 22 6.19 7.34 8.92
N TYR A 23 4.86 7.36 8.90
CA TYR A 23 4.04 6.44 9.68
C TYR A 23 3.67 5.23 8.83
N HIS A 24 4.38 4.12 9.06
CA HIS A 24 4.05 2.81 8.50
C HIS A 24 2.95 2.12 9.33
N ILE A 25 2.25 1.15 8.72
CA ILE A 25 1.31 0.30 9.45
C ILE A 25 2.08 -0.67 10.36
N HIS A 26 1.56 -0.93 11.57
CA HIS A 26 2.25 -1.83 12.48
C HIS A 26 2.24 -3.29 11.98
N PRO A 27 3.36 -4.06 12.09
CA PRO A 27 3.44 -5.44 11.60
C PRO A 27 2.34 -6.37 12.11
N ALA A 28 1.92 -6.25 13.37
CA ALA A 28 0.79 -7.03 13.91
C ALA A 28 -0.54 -6.79 13.18
N ILE A 29 -0.78 -5.57 12.66
CA ILE A 29 -1.97 -5.25 11.86
C ILE A 29 -1.85 -5.92 10.48
N VAL A 30 -0.67 -5.85 9.86
CA VAL A 30 -0.39 -6.50 8.57
C VAL A 30 -0.61 -8.01 8.68
N LEU A 31 -0.09 -8.64 9.73
CA LEU A 31 -0.26 -10.08 9.98
C LEU A 31 -1.75 -10.46 10.12
N ALA A 32 -2.53 -9.72 10.90
CA ALA A 32 -3.96 -9.98 11.05
C ALA A 32 -4.73 -9.88 9.71
N ILE A 33 -4.31 -8.98 8.82
CA ILE A 33 -4.90 -8.85 7.48
C ILE A 33 -4.47 -10.04 6.60
N GLN A 34 -3.21 -10.47 6.67
CA GLN A 34 -2.70 -11.64 5.93
C GLN A 34 -3.43 -12.92 6.34
N GLU A 35 -3.60 -13.15 7.64
CA GLU A 35 -4.36 -14.28 8.18
C GLU A 35 -5.79 -14.28 7.65
N ARG A 36 -6.47 -13.13 7.73
CA ARG A 36 -7.84 -13.01 7.21
C ARG A 36 -7.92 -13.22 5.70
N ASN A 37 -6.91 -12.78 4.96
CA ASN A 37 -6.84 -12.96 3.50
C ASN A 37 -6.70 -14.44 3.13
N SER A 38 -5.88 -15.18 3.87
CA SER A 38 -5.79 -16.63 3.72
C SER A 38 -7.12 -17.32 4.02
N ASP A 39 -7.79 -16.94 5.12
CA ASP A 39 -9.07 -17.55 5.54
C ASP A 39 -10.21 -17.28 4.55
N GLU A 40 -10.23 -16.12 3.89
CA GLU A 40 -11.29 -15.72 2.97
C GLU A 40 -10.96 -15.97 1.49
N ALA A 41 -9.81 -16.56 1.17
CA ALA A 41 -9.35 -16.75 -0.21
C ALA A 41 -10.37 -17.55 -1.04
N ASP A 42 -10.81 -18.72 -0.56
CA ASP A 42 -11.80 -19.56 -1.25
C ASP A 42 -13.15 -18.86 -1.38
N TYR A 43 -13.57 -18.14 -0.34
CA TYR A 43 -14.80 -17.36 -0.37
C TYR A 43 -14.78 -16.31 -1.50
N PHE A 44 -13.69 -15.54 -1.61
CA PHE A 44 -13.56 -14.53 -2.65
C PHE A 44 -13.40 -15.15 -4.04
N LYS A 45 -12.75 -16.31 -4.15
CA LYS A 45 -12.59 -17.05 -5.41
C LYS A 45 -13.96 -17.42 -5.97
N ASP A 46 -14.83 -17.97 -5.13
CA ASP A 46 -16.21 -18.31 -5.48
C ASP A 46 -17.04 -17.07 -5.80
N LEU A 47 -16.96 -16.03 -4.94
CA LEU A 47 -17.71 -14.79 -5.12
C LEU A 47 -17.38 -14.08 -6.44
N PHE A 48 -16.10 -14.06 -6.82
CA PHE A 48 -15.66 -13.45 -8.07
C PHE A 48 -16.08 -14.28 -9.27
N SER A 49 -16.08 -15.61 -9.16
CA SER A 49 -16.51 -16.53 -10.22
C SER A 49 -15.80 -16.22 -11.56
N GLY A 50 -14.47 -16.08 -11.49
CA GLY A 50 -13.61 -15.77 -12.64
C GLY A 50 -13.67 -14.32 -13.15
N ARG A 51 -14.57 -13.47 -12.62
CA ARG A 51 -14.68 -12.05 -13.04
C ARG A 51 -13.49 -11.20 -12.62
N ILE A 52 -12.84 -11.56 -11.51
CA ILE A 52 -11.64 -10.91 -10.95
C ILE A 52 -10.62 -12.01 -10.68
N ASN A 53 -9.39 -11.83 -11.14
CA ASN A 53 -8.30 -12.74 -10.79
C ASN A 53 -7.87 -12.51 -9.34
N ILE A 54 -8.13 -13.49 -8.48
CA ILE A 54 -7.88 -13.40 -7.05
C ILE A 54 -6.38 -13.31 -6.71
N GLU A 55 -5.53 -13.96 -7.50
CA GLU A 55 -4.07 -14.00 -7.26
C GLU A 55 -3.42 -12.62 -7.38
N ASN A 56 -4.05 -11.69 -8.11
CA ASN A 56 -3.58 -10.30 -8.18
C ASN A 56 -3.74 -9.55 -6.85
N TYR A 57 -4.51 -10.10 -5.90
CA TYR A 57 -4.88 -9.43 -4.65
C TYR A 57 -4.64 -10.28 -3.41
N LEU A 58 -4.93 -11.58 -3.43
CA LEU A 58 -4.81 -12.49 -2.28
C LEU A 58 -3.77 -13.59 -2.55
N PHE A 59 -2.62 -13.21 -3.07
CA PHE A 59 -1.44 -14.07 -3.16
C PHE A 59 -0.92 -14.42 -1.75
N GLU A 60 -0.04 -15.42 -1.67
CA GLU A 60 0.59 -15.83 -0.41
C GLU A 60 1.29 -14.65 0.29
N GLY A 61 0.95 -14.40 1.56
CA GLY A 61 1.50 -13.27 2.31
C GLY A 61 0.87 -11.91 1.96
N SER A 62 -0.16 -11.85 1.12
CA SER A 62 -0.81 -10.58 0.79
C SER A 62 -1.49 -9.90 1.98
N ALA A 63 -1.18 -8.62 2.19
CA ALA A 63 -1.88 -7.74 3.13
C ALA A 63 -2.84 -6.77 2.42
N CYS A 64 -3.34 -7.15 1.24
CA CYS A 64 -4.35 -6.40 0.48
C CYS A 64 -5.65 -6.25 1.29
N VAL A 65 -6.10 -5.02 1.52
CA VAL A 65 -7.40 -4.79 2.19
C VAL A 65 -8.56 -4.66 1.20
N PHE A 66 -8.31 -4.62 -0.11
CA PHE A 66 -9.40 -4.56 -1.10
C PHE A 66 -8.95 -4.90 -2.53
N PRO A 67 -9.72 -5.70 -3.27
CA PRO A 67 -9.40 -6.05 -4.65
C PRO A 67 -9.75 -4.92 -5.63
N GLY A 68 -9.05 -3.79 -5.50
CA GLY A 68 -9.32 -2.56 -6.25
C GLY A 68 -8.13 -2.07 -7.07
N VAL A 69 -8.42 -1.48 -8.23
CA VAL A 69 -7.45 -0.77 -9.06
C VAL A 69 -7.75 0.71 -9.09
N ARG A 70 -6.70 1.52 -9.14
CA ARG A 70 -6.83 2.97 -9.22
C ARG A 70 -7.52 3.37 -10.53
N ARG A 71 -8.50 4.27 -10.43
CA ARG A 71 -9.25 4.85 -11.56
C ARG A 71 -8.40 5.40 -12.72
N TYR A 72 -7.13 5.73 -12.49
CA TYR A 72 -6.28 6.48 -13.42
C TYR A 72 -5.83 5.67 -14.66
N ILE A 73 -6.09 4.36 -14.73
CA ILE A 73 -5.68 3.54 -15.89
C ILE A 73 -6.49 3.85 -17.16
N SER A 74 -7.64 4.55 -17.10
CA SER A 74 -8.37 4.88 -18.33
C SER A 74 -9.32 6.09 -18.31
N GLY A 75 -9.60 6.69 -17.14
CA GLY A 75 -10.70 7.67 -17.02
C GLY A 75 -12.10 7.08 -17.30
N ARG A 76 -12.18 5.77 -17.60
CA ARG A 76 -13.40 5.02 -17.87
C ARG A 76 -13.82 4.26 -16.61
N GLY A 77 -15.12 4.24 -16.33
CA GLY A 77 -15.71 3.48 -15.23
C GLY A 77 -16.23 4.34 -14.07
N THR A 78 -17.26 3.81 -13.41
CA THR A 78 -17.89 4.39 -12.23
C THR A 78 -17.10 4.01 -10.97
N LYS A 79 -16.85 4.98 -10.08
CA LYS A 79 -16.16 4.71 -8.81
C LYS A 79 -16.91 3.64 -8.01
N ARG A 80 -16.17 2.78 -7.32
CA ARG A 80 -16.73 1.75 -6.42
C ARG A 80 -17.62 0.73 -7.15
N CYS A 81 -17.31 0.44 -8.41
CA CYS A 81 -18.02 -0.54 -9.22
C CYS A 81 -17.02 -1.50 -9.88
N PHE A 82 -17.48 -2.70 -10.18
CA PHE A 82 -16.75 -3.62 -11.04
C PHE A 82 -16.66 -3.07 -12.46
N ASN A 83 -15.48 -3.20 -13.05
CA ASN A 83 -15.22 -2.89 -14.45
C ASN A 83 -14.94 -4.21 -15.20
N PRO A 84 -15.82 -4.63 -16.14
CA PRO A 84 -15.64 -5.85 -16.92
C PRO A 84 -14.38 -5.84 -17.80
N GLU A 85 -13.96 -4.70 -18.33
CA GLU A 85 -12.77 -4.61 -19.20
C GLU A 85 -11.49 -4.84 -18.42
N LEU A 86 -11.43 -4.34 -17.17
CA LEU A 86 -10.26 -4.44 -16.30
C LEU A 86 -10.29 -5.68 -15.41
N HIS A 87 -11.39 -6.43 -15.39
CA HIS A 87 -11.60 -7.55 -14.47
C HIS A 87 -11.27 -7.18 -13.01
N ALA A 88 -11.69 -5.98 -12.59
CA ALA A 88 -11.31 -5.39 -11.31
C ALA A 88 -12.37 -4.41 -10.78
N ILE A 89 -12.35 -4.12 -9.47
CA ILE A 89 -13.18 -3.08 -8.87
C ILE A 89 -12.42 -1.75 -8.94
N ILE A 90 -13.08 -0.66 -9.36
CA ILE A 90 -12.45 0.66 -9.39
C ILE A 90 -12.47 1.30 -8.00
N ASP A 91 -11.29 1.64 -7.49
CA ASP A 91 -11.08 2.37 -6.24
C ASP A 91 -10.29 3.69 -6.46
N ASP A 92 -10.41 4.62 -5.51
CA ASP A 92 -9.74 5.94 -5.54
C ASP A 92 -8.95 6.20 -4.25
N ASN A 93 -8.14 5.22 -3.83
CA ASN A 93 -7.39 5.19 -2.57
C ASN A 93 -8.29 5.19 -1.32
N GLU A 94 -9.54 4.75 -1.42
CA GLU A 94 -10.44 4.78 -0.26
C GLU A 94 -10.04 3.71 0.75
N PHE A 95 -9.70 2.50 0.29
CA PHE A 95 -9.34 1.39 1.15
C PHE A 95 -8.04 1.56 1.94
N PRO A 96 -6.94 2.05 1.31
CA PRO A 96 -5.79 2.54 2.06
C PRO A 96 -6.15 3.52 3.19
N ARG A 97 -7.09 4.45 2.93
CA ARG A 97 -7.55 5.44 3.93
C ARG A 97 -8.47 4.82 4.99
N HIS A 98 -9.25 3.80 4.62
CA HIS A 98 -10.07 3.05 5.57
C HIS A 98 -9.21 2.47 6.69
N ILE A 99 -8.02 1.93 6.39
CA ILE A 99 -7.11 1.39 7.42
C ILE A 99 -6.88 2.42 8.53
N TRP A 100 -6.42 3.61 8.15
CA TRP A 100 -6.11 4.68 9.09
C TRP A 100 -7.35 5.22 9.82
N CYS A 101 -8.47 5.41 9.12
CA CYS A 101 -9.70 5.88 9.77
C CYS A 101 -10.28 4.87 10.78
N TYR A 102 -10.15 3.56 10.50
CA TYR A 102 -10.55 2.53 11.46
C TYR A 102 -9.60 2.48 12.65
N LEU A 103 -8.29 2.60 12.45
CA LEU A 103 -7.32 2.67 13.54
C LEU A 103 -7.51 3.88 14.45
N ASP A 104 -7.85 5.04 13.88
CA ASP A 104 -8.14 6.26 14.64
C ASP A 104 -9.51 6.17 15.36
N SER A 105 -10.59 6.05 14.59
CA SER A 105 -11.96 6.27 15.07
C SER A 105 -12.87 5.03 15.06
N GLY A 106 -12.38 3.90 14.53
CA GLY A 106 -13.20 2.70 14.32
C GLY A 106 -14.25 2.83 13.21
N ARG A 107 -14.14 3.86 12.36
CA ARG A 107 -15.10 4.16 11.30
C ARG A 107 -14.44 4.15 9.92
N GLY A 108 -15.23 3.82 8.90
CA GLY A 108 -14.78 3.90 7.53
C GLY A 108 -14.48 5.35 7.09
N TYR A 109 -13.53 5.49 6.17
CA TYR A 109 -13.12 6.75 5.58
C TYR A 109 -14.31 7.54 5.03
N SER A 110 -14.29 8.83 5.35
CA SER A 110 -15.02 9.88 4.65
C SER A 110 -14.16 11.14 4.66
N GLY A 111 -14.35 12.03 3.68
CA GLY A 111 -13.61 13.29 3.62
C GLY A 111 -13.66 14.11 4.92
N PRO A 112 -14.85 14.31 5.52
CA PRO A 112 -14.97 14.96 6.83
C PRO A 112 -14.21 14.22 7.93
N LEU A 113 -14.40 12.90 8.08
CA LEU A 113 -13.71 12.12 9.11
C LEU A 113 -12.19 12.21 8.98
N TRP A 114 -11.67 12.12 7.76
CA TRP A 114 -10.23 12.24 7.50
C TRP A 114 -9.70 13.60 7.94
N ARG A 115 -10.38 14.69 7.56
CA ARG A 115 -9.98 16.03 7.95
C ARG A 115 -10.07 16.24 9.47
N ASP A 116 -11.18 15.84 10.08
CA ASP A 116 -11.51 16.19 11.45
C ASP A 116 -10.76 15.30 12.49
N SER A 117 -10.18 14.17 12.07
CA SER A 117 -9.31 13.30 12.87
C SER A 117 -7.83 13.73 12.91
N GLY A 118 -7.45 14.76 12.15
CA GLY A 118 -6.04 15.14 11.97
C GLY A 118 -5.30 14.32 10.92
N LEU A 119 -5.88 13.22 10.41
CA LEU A 119 -5.36 12.50 9.22
C LEU A 119 -5.31 13.44 7.99
N GLY A 120 -6.12 14.50 8.01
CA GLY A 120 -6.13 15.62 7.06
C GLY A 120 -4.78 16.29 6.86
N GLU A 121 -3.88 16.21 7.84
CA GLU A 121 -2.53 16.79 7.76
C GLU A 121 -1.53 15.88 7.01
N PHE A 122 -1.95 14.67 6.64
CA PHE A 122 -1.11 13.68 5.97
C PHE A 122 -1.54 13.44 4.52
N GLU A 123 -0.55 13.07 3.71
CA GLU A 123 -0.71 12.41 2.42
C GLU A 123 -0.45 10.91 2.57
N LEU A 124 -1.21 10.13 1.80
CA LEU A 124 -0.97 8.71 1.66
C LEU A 124 -0.05 8.49 0.47
N ALA A 125 1.07 7.82 0.72
CA ALA A 125 2.02 7.42 -0.30
C ALA A 125 2.16 5.90 -0.33
N HIS A 126 2.59 5.38 -1.47
CA HIS A 126 2.94 3.97 -1.63
C HIS A 126 4.44 3.81 -1.62
N VAL A 127 4.94 2.77 -0.95
CA VAL A 127 6.38 2.47 -0.92
C VAL A 127 6.80 1.90 -2.26
N PHE A 128 6.15 0.81 -2.68
CA PHE A 128 6.30 0.17 -3.98
C PHE A 128 5.30 0.73 -4.99
N THR A 129 5.73 0.69 -6.25
CA THR A 129 4.83 1.06 -7.34
C THR A 129 3.63 0.12 -7.45
N HIS A 130 2.48 0.72 -7.70
CA HIS A 130 1.22 0.05 -8.05
C HIS A 130 0.83 0.33 -9.51
N LYS A 131 1.76 0.85 -10.33
CA LYS A 131 1.56 1.09 -11.76
C LYS A 131 2.41 0.12 -12.57
N GLU A 132 1.78 -0.56 -13.52
CA GLU A 132 2.46 -1.49 -14.44
C GLU A 132 3.67 -0.86 -15.14
N SER A 133 3.56 0.41 -15.56
CA SER A 133 4.63 1.14 -16.26
C SER A 133 5.89 1.33 -15.42
N GLU A 134 5.80 1.20 -14.09
CA GLU A 134 6.87 1.45 -13.15
C GLU A 134 7.45 0.14 -12.58
N VAL A 135 6.81 -1.02 -12.78
CA VAL A 135 7.30 -2.33 -12.25
C VAL A 135 8.71 -2.65 -12.74
N ARG A 136 9.04 -2.30 -13.99
CA ARG A 136 10.39 -2.51 -14.53
C ARG A 136 11.48 -1.77 -13.75
N PHE A 137 11.17 -0.65 -13.12
CA PHE A 137 12.11 0.07 -12.29
C PHE A 137 12.57 -0.77 -11.08
N GLU A 138 11.70 -1.66 -10.58
CA GLU A 138 11.99 -2.53 -9.44
C GLU A 138 13.08 -3.57 -9.74
N THR A 139 13.33 -3.88 -11.02
CA THR A 139 14.42 -4.80 -11.42
C THR A 139 15.81 -4.31 -11.02
N GLN A 140 15.94 -3.02 -10.69
CA GLN A 140 17.18 -2.46 -10.18
C GLN A 140 17.44 -2.90 -8.73
N PHE A 141 16.39 -3.10 -7.93
CA PHE A 141 16.48 -3.35 -6.49
C PHE A 141 16.28 -4.80 -6.10
N PHE A 142 15.71 -5.63 -6.98
CA PHE A 142 15.40 -7.02 -6.71
C PHE A 142 16.12 -7.97 -7.66
N SER A 143 16.43 -9.17 -7.18
CA SER A 143 17.04 -10.23 -7.98
C SER A 143 16.04 -10.82 -8.98
N ASN A 144 14.76 -10.88 -8.61
CA ASN A 144 13.67 -11.39 -9.43
C ASN A 144 12.44 -10.47 -9.31
N VAL A 145 11.90 -10.08 -10.46
CA VAL A 145 10.68 -9.29 -10.57
C VAL A 145 9.83 -9.87 -11.70
N ASP A 146 8.59 -10.23 -11.41
CA ASP A 146 7.61 -10.56 -12.44
C ASP A 146 7.13 -9.26 -13.09
N VAL A 147 7.71 -8.94 -14.24
CA VAL A 147 7.38 -7.73 -15.02
C VAL A 147 6.02 -7.81 -15.72
N ASN A 148 5.38 -8.98 -15.74
CA ASN A 148 4.05 -9.17 -16.33
C ASN A 148 2.95 -9.21 -15.27
N LEU A 149 3.31 -9.20 -13.98
CA LEU A 149 2.37 -9.14 -12.89
C LEU A 149 1.60 -7.83 -12.91
N LEU A 150 0.30 -7.93 -12.65
CA LEU A 150 -0.56 -6.79 -12.38
C LEU A 150 -0.49 -6.46 -10.89
N PRO A 151 0.18 -5.37 -10.45
CA PRO A 151 0.41 -5.07 -9.03
C PRO A 151 -0.85 -4.47 -8.37
N HIS A 152 -2.03 -4.99 -8.68
CA HIS A 152 -3.29 -4.44 -8.22
C HIS A 152 -3.42 -4.54 -6.70
N GLY A 153 -3.00 -5.67 -6.10
CA GLY A 153 -2.93 -5.85 -4.66
C GLY A 153 -2.06 -4.81 -3.96
N ASP A 154 -0.96 -4.39 -4.58
CA ASP A 154 -0.04 -3.39 -4.00
C ASP A 154 -0.72 -2.04 -3.80
N PHE A 155 -1.75 -1.72 -4.59
CA PHE A 155 -2.48 -0.46 -4.48
C PHE A 155 -3.22 -0.30 -3.15
N THR A 156 -3.75 -1.39 -2.61
CA THR A 156 -4.51 -1.38 -1.35
C THR A 156 -3.84 -2.19 -0.25
N CYS A 157 -2.59 -2.59 -0.45
CA CYS A 157 -1.84 -3.39 0.51
C CYS A 157 -1.48 -2.57 1.75
N ALA A 158 -1.81 -3.08 2.94
CA ALA A 158 -1.60 -2.37 4.19
C ALA A 158 -0.12 -2.10 4.50
N CYS A 159 0.77 -3.03 4.15
CA CYS A 159 2.21 -2.82 4.30
C CYS A 159 2.80 -1.87 3.24
N ASN A 160 2.12 -1.68 2.10
CA ASN A 160 2.60 -0.81 1.02
C ASN A 160 2.17 0.65 1.17
N VAL A 161 1.51 1.03 2.27
CA VAL A 161 1.03 2.41 2.47
C VAL A 161 1.72 3.06 3.67
N VAL A 162 2.05 4.34 3.51
CA VAL A 162 2.69 5.16 4.54
C VAL A 162 1.99 6.52 4.60
N LEU A 163 1.81 7.07 5.79
CA LEU A 163 1.41 8.47 5.96
C LEU A 163 2.64 9.35 6.09
N LEU A 164 2.66 10.41 5.29
CA LEU A 164 3.66 11.47 5.33
C LEU A 164 2.96 12.81 5.55
N PRO A 165 3.48 13.72 6.39
CA PRO A 165 2.91 15.05 6.53
C PRO A 165 2.84 15.76 5.18
N LYS A 166 1.75 16.50 4.95
CA LYS A 166 1.60 17.34 3.77
C LYS A 166 2.73 18.35 3.66
N GLY A 167 3.12 18.67 2.43
CA GLY A 167 4.22 19.60 2.17
C GLY A 167 5.62 18.98 2.30
N THR A 168 5.72 17.68 2.61
CA THR A 168 6.97 16.93 2.50
C THR A 168 7.26 16.52 1.06
N VAL A 169 8.53 16.35 0.73
CA VAL A 169 8.94 15.77 -0.56
C VAL A 169 8.51 14.31 -0.58
N ARG A 170 7.87 13.86 -1.67
CA ARG A 170 7.53 12.44 -1.83
C ARG A 170 8.83 11.64 -2.04
N PRO A 171 9.14 10.65 -1.16
CA PRO A 171 10.47 10.04 -1.06
C PRO A 171 10.97 9.37 -2.34
N THR A 172 10.06 8.81 -3.14
CA THR A 172 10.38 7.73 -4.08
C THR A 172 10.61 8.16 -5.51
N ASP A 173 10.23 9.38 -5.87
CA ASP A 173 9.99 9.69 -7.29
C ASP A 173 11.27 10.11 -8.04
N ASN A 174 12.37 10.44 -7.34
CA ASN A 174 13.57 11.01 -7.99
C ASN A 174 14.94 10.62 -7.37
N SER A 175 15.01 9.69 -6.42
CA SER A 175 16.28 9.21 -5.84
C SER A 175 16.23 7.71 -5.59
N ALA A 176 17.19 6.99 -6.20
CA ALA A 176 17.35 5.55 -5.98
C ALA A 176 17.78 5.24 -4.54
N ALA A 177 18.60 6.09 -3.92
CA ALA A 177 19.08 5.92 -2.56
C ALA A 177 17.94 6.05 -1.53
N ILE A 178 17.12 7.10 -1.64
CA ILE A 178 15.95 7.28 -0.76
C ILE A 178 14.97 6.13 -0.95
N LYS A 179 14.74 5.70 -2.19
CA LYS A 179 13.85 4.57 -2.47
C LYS A 179 14.38 3.25 -1.89
N ALA A 180 15.68 2.97 -2.01
CA ALA A 180 16.32 1.83 -1.36
C ALA A 180 16.18 1.86 0.17
N ALA A 181 16.30 3.03 0.80
CA ALA A 181 16.10 3.18 2.24
C ALA A 181 14.66 2.86 2.66
N PHE A 182 13.65 3.33 1.91
CA PHE A 182 12.25 2.97 2.17
C PHE A 182 11.95 1.49 1.92
N TYR A 183 12.62 0.86 0.96
CA TYR A 183 12.53 -0.58 0.72
C TYR A 183 13.13 -1.38 1.86
N GLN A 184 14.33 -1.02 2.31
CA GLN A 184 14.93 -1.63 3.48
C GLN A 184 14.02 -1.49 4.70
N ARG A 185 13.44 -0.30 4.94
CA ARG A 185 12.47 -0.12 6.03
C ARG A 185 11.26 -1.03 5.92
N TYR A 186 10.72 -1.20 4.72
CA TYR A 186 9.62 -2.14 4.49
C TYR A 186 10.06 -3.58 4.81
N ILE A 187 11.23 -4.01 4.32
CA ILE A 187 11.75 -5.36 4.56
C ILE A 187 11.98 -5.60 6.06
N ASP A 188 12.52 -4.62 6.77
CA ASP A 188 12.75 -4.72 8.23
C ASP A 188 11.44 -4.90 9.00
N LEU A 189 10.34 -4.32 8.52
CA LEU A 189 9.04 -4.39 9.18
C LEU A 189 8.24 -5.65 8.82
N TYR A 190 8.31 -6.09 7.57
CA TYR A 190 7.36 -7.07 7.03
C TYR A 190 8.01 -8.26 6.29
N GLY A 191 9.32 -8.20 6.04
CA GLY A 191 10.02 -9.14 5.17
C GLY A 191 9.59 -9.02 3.70
N GLU A 192 9.93 -10.04 2.91
CA GLU A 192 9.62 -10.10 1.47
C GLU A 192 8.32 -10.84 1.15
N ALA A 193 7.76 -11.62 2.09
CA ALA A 193 6.53 -12.38 1.85
C ALA A 193 5.35 -11.55 1.29
N PRO A 194 5.10 -10.30 1.74
CA PRO A 194 4.02 -9.49 1.18
C PRO A 194 4.35 -8.77 -0.13
N LEU A 195 5.51 -9.03 -0.75
CA LEU A 195 5.90 -8.44 -2.02
C LEU A 195 5.32 -9.24 -3.19
N ASN A 196 4.28 -8.70 -3.81
CA ASN A 196 3.68 -9.33 -4.99
C ASN A 196 4.71 -9.39 -6.13
N GLY A 197 5.16 -10.59 -6.50
CA GLY A 197 6.06 -10.83 -7.63
C GLY A 197 7.44 -10.18 -7.55
N ARG A 198 7.95 -9.84 -6.36
CA ARG A 198 9.32 -9.29 -6.17
C ARG A 198 10.05 -10.09 -5.10
N VAL A 199 11.25 -10.56 -5.42
CA VAL A 199 12.05 -11.43 -4.53
C VAL A 199 13.54 -11.09 -4.60
N GLY A 200 14.21 -11.22 -3.46
CA GLY A 200 15.65 -11.04 -3.27
C GLY A 200 16.02 -9.58 -3.37
N PHE A 201 15.60 -8.78 -2.40
CA PHE A 201 16.00 -7.39 -2.26
C PHE A 201 17.52 -7.29 -2.12
N ARG A 202 18.11 -6.39 -2.90
CA ARG A 202 19.55 -6.15 -2.95
C ARG A 202 19.95 -5.17 -1.86
N SER A 203 20.14 -5.71 -0.65
CA SER A 203 20.57 -4.93 0.53
C SER A 203 21.87 -4.16 0.29
N GLU A 204 22.72 -4.57 -0.65
CA GLU A 204 23.94 -3.86 -1.04
C GLU A 204 23.69 -2.50 -1.72
N LEU A 205 22.46 -2.24 -2.18
CA LEU A 205 22.04 -0.96 -2.75
C LEU A 205 21.54 0.02 -1.67
N VAL A 206 21.40 -0.44 -0.43
CA VAL A 206 20.97 0.39 0.68
C VAL A 206 22.11 1.35 1.04
N PRO A 207 21.84 2.66 1.16
CA PRO A 207 22.88 3.61 1.50
C PRO A 207 23.52 3.29 2.85
N THR A 208 24.84 3.48 2.96
CA THR A 208 25.60 3.17 4.19
C THR A 208 25.16 4.00 5.41
N TRP A 209 24.43 5.09 5.18
CA TRP A 209 23.85 5.93 6.22
C TRP A 209 22.46 5.49 6.70
N TYR A 210 21.91 4.40 6.17
CA TYR A 210 20.58 3.88 6.57
C TYR A 210 20.46 3.64 8.07
N GLU A 211 21.49 3.03 8.69
CA GLU A 211 21.54 2.76 10.13
C GLU A 211 21.55 4.04 11.00
N SER A 212 21.89 5.18 10.40
CA SER A 212 21.86 6.49 11.08
C SER A 212 20.47 7.15 11.03
N LEU A 213 19.53 6.60 10.27
CA LEU A 213 18.17 7.12 10.18
C LEU A 213 17.38 6.76 11.44
N VAL A 214 16.59 7.71 11.92
CA VAL A 214 15.63 7.47 12.99
C VAL A 214 14.27 7.27 12.36
N TRP A 215 13.78 6.04 12.40
CA TRP A 215 12.45 5.68 11.92
C TRP A 215 11.43 5.80 13.04
N ILE A 216 10.25 6.34 12.73
CA ILE A 216 9.11 6.25 13.65
C ILE A 216 8.72 4.78 13.82
N ASP A 217 8.54 4.36 15.07
CA ASP A 217 7.93 3.07 15.38
C ASP A 217 6.45 3.06 14.95
N PRO A 218 6.02 2.07 14.16
CA PRO A 218 4.64 2.02 13.69
C PRO A 218 3.64 2.07 14.86
N PRO A 219 2.59 2.90 14.79
CA PRO A 219 1.64 3.02 15.90
C PRO A 219 0.77 1.76 16.03
N LEU A 220 0.59 1.28 17.27
CA LEU A 220 -0.33 0.19 17.61
C LEU A 220 -1.31 0.62 18.72
N PRO A 221 -2.49 1.14 18.36
CA PRO A 221 -3.51 1.54 19.34
C PRO A 221 -3.96 0.36 20.22
N ALA A 222 -4.29 0.58 21.49
CA ALA A 222 -4.66 -0.51 22.41
C ALA A 222 -5.84 -1.38 21.91
N ASP A 223 -6.78 -0.79 21.17
CA ASP A 223 -7.94 -1.48 20.60
C ASP A 223 -7.80 -1.81 19.10
N TRP A 224 -6.56 -1.87 18.59
CA TRP A 224 -6.26 -2.09 17.17
C TRP A 224 -6.95 -3.35 16.62
N SER A 225 -6.92 -4.47 17.34
CA SER A 225 -7.43 -5.75 16.85
C SER A 225 -8.92 -5.69 16.56
N ARG A 226 -9.70 -5.10 17.47
CA ARG A 226 -11.13 -4.86 17.30
C ARG A 226 -11.42 -3.93 16.12
N LYS A 227 -10.61 -2.89 15.93
CA LYS A 227 -10.75 -1.91 14.84
C LYS A 227 -10.43 -2.52 13.47
N ILE A 228 -9.39 -3.34 13.39
CA ILE A 228 -9.00 -4.06 12.17
C ILE A 228 -10.02 -5.15 11.83
N GLU A 229 -10.54 -5.88 12.82
CA GLU A 229 -11.65 -6.82 12.59
C GLU A 229 -12.90 -6.10 12.03
N ALA A 230 -13.21 -4.91 12.54
CA ALA A 230 -14.32 -4.11 12.00
C ALA A 230 -14.08 -3.64 10.56
N LEU A 231 -12.84 -3.27 10.21
CA LEU A 231 -12.42 -2.95 8.84
C LEU A 231 -12.61 -4.16 7.91
N LEU A 232 -12.13 -5.33 8.32
CA LEU A 232 -12.17 -6.55 7.51
C LEU A 232 -13.61 -7.03 7.28
N ARG A 233 -14.47 -6.96 8.31
CA ARG A 233 -15.91 -7.21 8.13
C ARG A 233 -16.57 -6.22 7.18
N TYR A 234 -16.22 -4.94 7.29
CA TYR A 234 -16.72 -3.90 6.39
C TYR A 234 -16.30 -4.18 4.95
N ARG A 235 -15.02 -4.49 4.72
CA ARG A 235 -14.46 -4.88 3.43
C ARG A 235 -15.27 -6.02 2.83
N THR A 236 -15.36 -7.16 3.52
CA THR A 236 -15.97 -8.37 2.98
C THR A 236 -17.42 -8.10 2.62
N LYS A 237 -18.20 -7.51 3.53
CA LYS A 237 -19.58 -7.10 3.25
C LYS A 237 -19.68 -6.20 2.01
N ARG A 238 -18.79 -5.20 1.88
CA ARG A 238 -18.82 -4.26 0.76
C ARG A 238 -18.54 -4.96 -0.57
N ILE A 239 -17.53 -5.82 -0.62
CA ILE A 239 -17.18 -6.59 -1.83
C ILE A 239 -18.33 -7.52 -2.22
N THR A 240 -18.89 -8.27 -1.26
CA THR A 240 -20.04 -9.16 -1.50
C THR A 240 -21.22 -8.42 -2.11
N GLN A 241 -21.59 -7.28 -1.54
CA GLN A 241 -22.69 -6.46 -2.06
C GLN A 241 -22.44 -5.98 -3.49
N LEU A 242 -21.22 -5.54 -3.79
CA LEU A 242 -20.83 -5.13 -5.15
C LEU A 242 -20.96 -6.31 -6.12
N MET A 243 -20.42 -7.47 -5.76
CA MET A 243 -20.40 -8.64 -6.65
C MET A 243 -21.79 -9.27 -6.88
N MET A 244 -22.69 -9.15 -5.90
CA MET A 244 -24.10 -9.58 -6.02
C MET A 244 -24.94 -8.61 -6.85
N SER A 245 -24.61 -7.31 -6.86
CA SER A 245 -25.33 -6.30 -7.67
C SER A 245 -25.03 -6.36 -9.16
N ILE A 246 -24.09 -7.20 -9.58
CA ILE A 246 -23.69 -7.42 -10.99
C ILE A 246 -24.49 -8.58 -11.61
N GLY A 247 -25.45 -9.15 -10.88
CA GLY A 247 -26.38 -10.17 -11.38
C GLY A 247 -27.45 -9.61 -12.31
#